data_AF-A0A7C0UPD6-F1
#
_entry.id   AF-A0A7C0UPD6-F1
#
_cell.length_a   1.000
_cell.length_b   1.000
_cell.length_c   1.000
_cell.angle_alpha   90.00
_cell.angle_beta   90.00
_cell.angle_gamma   90.00
#
_symmetry.space_group_name_H-M   'P 1'
#
loop_
_entity.id
_entity.type
_entity.pdbx_description
1 polymer ?
#
loop_
_entity_poly.entity_id
_entity_poly.type
_entity_poly.pdbx_seq_one_letter_code
_entity_poly.pdbx_strand_id
1 'polypeptide(L)'
;YYVDLSPNWRQPRFVKKKEFLKLKPYVRKILSISPKIVCNQFLNPGAKRKLNFAILEGDYVMSNGVRFILLKDPSLNIRFLLGVLNSNLLEWRYRLFSHTYNIRKYEIESLPIVRATPDQQGPIISLVDAIIHKKKEYHAISQNIEDYIDFKKANLIRLDEFFKGALDDFEVVSSLKAKHDNFDALRLRIEGDRAIVEYGIRRKAEDYEEIEEDEQTEVRGKYVVEWHLAGEGKIKDKLAVEFLAKMIEKEKRFSKAKSKTIWQKIAEIKVPEFTSEVKEGFLKYESAIEKAKKLGEEITKIDRAIDRLVYDLYGLTEDEIKVVERSVWGEKFEEMYSKLPSRESALKLSKVYDG
;
A
#
# COMPACT_ATOMS: atom_id res chain seq x y z
N TYR A 1 20.69 -0.05 30.49
CA TYR A 1 21.14 -0.44 29.15
C TYR A 1 22.58 0.01 29.03
N TYR A 2 23.54 -0.87 28.69
CA TYR A 2 24.94 -0.47 28.50
C TYR A 2 25.11 0.05 27.05
N VAL A 3 25.72 1.22 26.88
CA VAL A 3 26.01 1.80 25.56
C VAL A 3 27.50 1.64 25.33
N ASP A 4 27.86 0.75 24.39
CA ASP A 4 29.22 0.58 23.89
C ASP A 4 29.50 1.72 22.89
N LEU A 5 30.58 2.47 23.15
CA LEU A 5 31.04 3.63 22.38
C LEU A 5 32.29 3.30 21.53
N SER A 6 32.62 2.03 21.35
CA SER A 6 33.81 1.64 20.59
C SER A 6 33.68 1.93 19.08
N PRO A 7 34.80 2.17 18.37
CA PRO A 7 34.81 2.64 16.98
C PRO A 7 34.30 1.63 15.94
N ASN A 8 34.15 0.36 16.30
CA ASN A 8 33.71 -0.73 15.40
C ASN A 8 32.17 -0.76 15.22
N TRP A 9 31.54 0.41 15.29
CA TRP A 9 30.10 0.62 15.37
C TRP A 9 29.39 0.37 14.03
N ARG A 10 29.01 -0.90 13.80
CA ARG A 10 27.91 -1.35 12.91
C ARG A 10 27.72 -2.88 12.91
N GLN A 11 28.27 -3.61 13.88
CA GLN A 11 27.89 -5.02 14.04
C GLN A 11 26.42 -5.08 14.49
N PRO A 12 25.57 -5.94 13.89
CA PRO A 12 24.21 -6.06 14.35
C PRO A 12 24.23 -6.45 15.83
N ARG A 13 23.55 -5.65 16.68
CA ARG A 13 23.46 -5.94 18.11
C ARG A 13 22.52 -7.12 18.32
N PHE A 14 23.03 -8.33 18.17
CA PHE A 14 22.30 -9.54 18.51
C PHE A 14 22.26 -9.72 20.03
N VAL A 15 21.08 -9.97 20.56
CA VAL A 15 20.94 -10.40 21.95
C VAL A 15 21.41 -11.85 22.05
N LYS A 16 22.54 -12.11 22.72
CA LYS A 16 22.95 -13.48 23.09
C LYS A 16 21.95 -14.04 24.09
N LYS A 17 20.90 -14.69 23.59
CA LYS A 17 19.72 -15.11 24.36
C LYS A 17 20.05 -15.87 25.64
N LYS A 18 20.98 -16.84 25.60
CA LYS A 18 21.41 -17.59 26.78
C LYS A 18 21.97 -16.67 27.89
N GLU A 19 22.87 -15.75 27.54
CA GLU A 19 23.46 -14.80 28.49
C GLU A 19 22.45 -13.76 28.96
N PHE A 20 21.60 -13.27 28.06
CA PHE A 20 20.53 -12.35 28.41
C PHE A 20 19.56 -12.93 29.45
N LEU A 21 19.18 -14.21 29.29
CA LEU A 21 18.28 -14.90 30.22
C LEU A 21 18.93 -15.25 31.56
N LYS A 22 20.27 -15.21 31.68
CA LYS A 22 20.94 -15.25 33.00
C LYS A 22 20.76 -13.91 33.73
N LEU A 23 20.90 -12.79 33.01
CA LEU A 23 20.76 -11.44 33.57
C LEU A 23 19.30 -11.04 33.84
N LYS A 24 18.36 -11.55 33.03
CA LYS A 24 16.92 -11.24 33.11
C LYS A 24 16.09 -12.52 33.12
N PRO A 25 16.16 -13.33 34.20
CA PRO A 25 15.53 -14.65 34.25
C PRO A 25 14.01 -14.61 34.13
N TYR A 26 13.35 -13.54 34.59
CA TYR A 26 11.89 -13.40 34.47
C TYR A 26 11.39 -13.42 33.02
N VAL A 27 12.25 -13.06 32.05
CA VAL A 27 11.89 -13.06 30.62
C VAL A 27 11.57 -14.49 30.14
N ARG A 28 12.11 -15.53 30.79
CA ARG A 28 11.80 -16.94 30.45
C ARG A 28 10.30 -17.22 30.48
N LYS A 29 9.57 -16.66 31.45
CA LYS A 29 8.11 -16.80 31.57
C LYS A 29 7.34 -16.12 30.44
N ILE A 30 7.88 -15.03 29.91
CA ILE A 30 7.30 -14.35 28.75
C ILE A 30 7.55 -15.17 27.50
N LEU A 31 8.78 -15.68 27.33
CA LEU A 31 9.16 -16.46 26.16
C LEU A 31 8.41 -17.80 26.08
N SER A 32 8.09 -18.42 27.21
CA SER A 32 7.38 -19.71 27.26
C SER A 32 5.92 -19.65 26.80
N ILE A 33 5.34 -18.46 26.62
CA ILE A 33 3.95 -18.29 26.17
C ILE A 33 3.95 -17.96 24.67
N SER A 34 3.48 -18.85 23.82
CA SER A 34 3.34 -18.62 22.38
C SER A 34 2.02 -19.24 21.91
N PRO A 35 1.28 -18.61 20.98
CA PRO A 35 1.55 -17.30 20.35
C PRO A 35 1.30 -16.08 21.27
N LYS A 36 1.78 -14.90 20.86
CA LYS A 36 1.55 -13.61 21.51
C LYS A 36 0.95 -12.62 20.52
N ILE A 37 0.18 -11.64 20.99
CA ILE A 37 -0.20 -10.49 20.16
C ILE A 37 0.80 -9.37 20.39
N VAL A 38 1.29 -8.71 19.35
CA VAL A 38 2.29 -7.64 19.42
C VAL A 38 1.88 -6.41 18.62
N CYS A 39 2.31 -5.23 19.06
CA CYS A 39 2.27 -3.99 18.27
C CYS A 39 3.48 -3.11 18.59
N ASN A 40 3.74 -2.11 17.75
CA ASN A 40 4.81 -1.15 18.01
C ASN A 40 4.45 -0.23 19.19
N GLN A 41 5.43 0.13 20.02
CA GLN A 41 5.28 1.21 20.98
C GLN A 41 5.22 2.55 20.27
N PHE A 42 6.12 2.80 19.32
CA PHE A 42 6.22 4.07 18.63
C PHE A 42 5.65 3.94 17.23
N LEU A 43 4.77 4.88 16.90
CA LEU A 43 4.11 4.98 15.61
C LEU A 43 4.83 6.01 14.74
N ASN A 44 4.85 5.76 13.43
CA ASN A 44 5.35 6.73 12.47
C ASN A 44 4.40 7.93 12.41
N PRO A 45 4.91 9.18 12.49
CA PRO A 45 4.13 10.37 12.18
C PRO A 45 3.60 10.26 10.74
N GLY A 46 2.29 10.13 10.58
CA GLY A 46 1.64 9.86 9.29
C GLY A 46 1.05 8.44 9.13
N ALA A 47 1.22 7.55 10.11
CA ALA A 47 0.49 6.29 10.13
C ALA A 47 -1.02 6.54 10.18
N LYS A 48 -1.75 6.04 9.17
CA LYS A 48 -3.20 6.22 9.06
C LYS A 48 -3.97 5.52 10.17
N ARG A 49 -3.43 4.45 10.77
CA ARG A 49 -3.99 3.71 11.90
C ARG A 49 -2.99 3.68 13.05
N LYS A 50 -3.49 3.81 14.28
CA LYS A 50 -2.68 3.72 15.49
C LYS A 50 -2.56 2.27 15.98
N LEU A 51 -3.66 1.54 15.99
CA LEU A 51 -3.68 0.12 16.36
C LEU A 51 -3.33 -0.73 15.14
N ASN A 52 -2.19 -1.41 15.23
CA ASN A 52 -1.73 -2.39 14.25
C ASN A 52 -1.12 -3.57 15.02
N PHE A 53 -1.95 -4.57 15.29
CA PHE A 53 -1.56 -5.76 16.04
C PHE A 53 -1.30 -6.93 15.11
N ALA A 54 -0.30 -7.74 15.46
CA ALA A 54 0.03 -8.98 14.76
C ALA A 54 0.22 -10.14 15.75
N ILE A 55 0.08 -11.37 15.26
CA ILE A 55 0.46 -12.56 16.03
C ILE A 55 1.96 -12.81 15.84
N LEU A 56 2.66 -12.99 16.95
CA LEU A 56 4.06 -13.42 17.01
C LEU A 56 4.13 -14.82 17.61
N GLU A 57 4.57 -15.78 16.80
CA GLU A 57 4.89 -17.13 17.23
C GLU A 57 6.34 -17.23 17.69
N GLY A 58 6.65 -18.19 18.55
CA GLY A 58 8.01 -18.46 19.00
C GLY A 58 8.46 -17.62 20.21
N ASP A 59 9.76 -17.72 20.48
CA ASP A 59 10.37 -17.35 21.75
C ASP A 59 11.39 -16.20 21.60
N TYR A 60 11.00 -15.19 20.81
CA TYR A 60 11.80 -14.00 20.54
C TYR A 60 11.94 -13.08 21.77
N VAL A 61 13.18 -12.62 22.01
CA VAL A 61 13.43 -11.57 23.00
C VAL A 61 12.98 -10.24 22.41
N MET A 62 12.00 -9.60 23.04
CA MET A 62 11.43 -8.33 22.62
C MET A 62 12.02 -7.17 23.43
N SER A 63 12.27 -6.04 22.76
CA SER A 63 12.70 -4.80 23.41
C SER A 63 11.48 -3.98 23.87
N ASN A 64 11.72 -2.88 24.60
CA ASN A 64 10.63 -1.98 25.01
C ASN A 64 9.86 -1.38 23.83
N GLY A 65 10.47 -1.32 22.64
CA GLY A 65 9.83 -0.80 21.42
C GLY A 65 8.65 -1.63 20.92
N VAL A 66 8.41 -2.81 21.50
CA VAL A 66 7.28 -3.68 21.19
C VAL A 66 6.38 -3.79 22.41
N ARG A 67 5.08 -3.56 22.21
CA ARG A 67 4.03 -3.94 23.16
C ARG A 67 3.60 -5.36 22.84
N PHE A 68 3.36 -6.15 23.86
CA PHE A 68 2.87 -7.51 23.67
C PHE A 68 1.80 -7.86 24.71
N ILE A 69 0.83 -8.66 24.28
CA ILE A 69 -0.27 -9.17 25.08
C ILE A 69 -0.07 -10.68 25.20
N LEU A 70 -0.01 -11.15 26.44
CA LEU A 70 0.07 -12.57 26.77
C LEU A 70 -1.34 -13.06 27.11
N LEU A 71 -1.97 -13.76 26.17
CA LEU A 71 -3.30 -14.31 26.38
C LEU A 71 -3.21 -15.55 27.27
N LYS A 72 -3.81 -15.47 28.47
CA LYS A 72 -3.86 -16.57 29.45
C LYS A 72 -5.26 -17.12 29.68
N ASP A 73 -6.26 -16.40 29.21
CA ASP A 73 -7.66 -16.76 29.38
C ASP A 73 -8.04 -17.76 28.28
N PRO A 74 -8.32 -19.03 28.61
CA PRO A 74 -8.64 -20.05 27.61
C PRO A 74 -10.02 -19.84 26.97
N SER A 75 -10.87 -18.97 27.55
CA SER A 75 -12.18 -18.66 26.97
C SER A 75 -12.08 -17.78 25.72
N LEU A 76 -10.95 -17.10 25.51
CA LEU A 76 -10.73 -16.22 24.36
C LEU A 76 -9.75 -16.85 23.38
N ASN A 77 -10.12 -16.88 22.10
CA ASN A 77 -9.20 -17.25 21.04
C ASN A 77 -8.30 -16.05 20.67
N ILE A 78 -7.01 -16.31 20.45
CA ILE A 78 -6.05 -15.25 20.08
C ILE A 78 -6.42 -14.53 18.78
N ARG A 79 -7.03 -15.24 17.82
CA ARG A 79 -7.45 -14.66 16.53
C ARG A 79 -8.70 -13.81 16.66
N PHE A 80 -9.63 -14.23 17.50
CA PHE A 80 -10.76 -13.38 17.88
C PHE A 80 -10.25 -12.06 18.47
N LEU A 81 -9.36 -12.13 19.45
CA LEU A 81 -8.78 -10.94 20.07
C LEU A 81 -8.01 -10.08 19.06
N LEU A 82 -7.28 -10.70 18.12
CA LEU A 82 -6.59 -10.00 17.05
C LEU A 82 -7.55 -9.22 16.15
N GLY A 83 -8.68 -9.82 15.76
CA GLY A 83 -9.72 -9.18 14.95
C GLY A 83 -10.33 -7.97 15.67
N VAL A 84 -10.72 -8.15 16.94
CA VAL A 84 -11.26 -7.07 17.77
C VAL A 84 -10.27 -5.92 17.92
N LEU A 85 -9.00 -6.21 18.25
CA LEU A 85 -7.95 -5.20 18.44
C LEU A 85 -7.59 -4.42 17.17
N ASN A 86 -7.79 -5.01 15.99
CA ASN A 86 -7.56 -4.35 14.71
C ASN A 86 -8.86 -3.79 14.09
N SER A 87 -10.00 -3.83 14.78
CA SER A 87 -11.26 -3.27 14.28
C SER A 87 -11.24 -1.74 14.25
N ASN A 88 -12.06 -1.16 13.38
CA ASN A 88 -12.32 0.27 13.34
C ASN A 88 -12.93 0.80 14.65
N LEU A 89 -13.73 -0.01 15.35
CA LEU A 89 -14.31 0.35 16.64
C LEU A 89 -13.23 0.64 17.69
N LEU A 90 -12.27 -0.26 17.85
CA LEU A 90 -11.19 -0.07 18.83
C LEU A 90 -10.17 0.97 18.38
N GLU A 91 -9.94 1.12 17.07
CA GLU A 91 -9.16 2.24 16.54
C GLU A 91 -9.80 3.60 16.92
N TRP A 92 -11.10 3.76 16.68
CA TRP A 92 -11.86 4.96 17.05
C TRP A 92 -11.79 5.21 18.56
N ARG A 93 -12.12 4.18 19.37
CA ARG A 93 -12.07 4.27 20.84
C ARG A 93 -10.68 4.61 21.36
N TYR A 94 -9.62 4.14 20.70
CA TYR A 94 -8.25 4.47 21.06
C TYR A 94 -7.91 5.94 20.74
N ARG A 95 -8.30 6.43 19.55
CA ARG A 95 -8.04 7.80 19.10
C ARG A 95 -8.67 8.88 19.99
N LEU A 96 -9.83 8.61 20.58
CA LEU A 96 -10.51 9.56 21.48
C LEU A 96 -9.66 9.95 22.70
N PHE A 97 -8.76 9.07 23.15
CA PHE A 97 -7.98 9.30 24.37
C PHE A 97 -6.47 9.38 24.11
N SER A 98 -5.99 8.88 22.97
CA SER A 98 -4.57 8.85 22.64
C SER A 98 -4.19 9.93 21.63
N HIS A 99 -3.52 10.98 22.12
CA HIS A 99 -3.10 12.13 21.33
C HIS A 99 -1.65 12.07 20.85
N THR A 100 -0.90 11.03 21.24
CA THR A 100 0.53 10.90 20.92
C THR A 100 0.79 9.73 19.96
N TYR A 101 2.03 9.62 19.49
CA TYR A 101 2.53 8.49 18.70
C TYR A 101 3.22 7.41 19.55
N ASN A 102 3.15 7.52 20.88
CA ASN A 102 3.70 6.53 21.81
C ASN A 102 2.55 5.76 22.45
N ILE A 103 2.32 4.52 21.98
CA ILE A 103 1.32 3.60 22.54
C ILE A 103 1.76 3.17 23.92
N ARG A 104 1.06 3.66 24.94
CA ARG A 104 1.33 3.32 26.33
C ARG A 104 0.56 2.07 26.73
N LYS A 105 1.15 1.31 27.64
CA LYS A 105 0.58 0.05 28.14
C LYS A 105 -0.84 0.25 28.69
N TYR A 106 -1.04 1.27 29.52
CA TYR A 106 -2.33 1.54 30.15
C TYR A 106 -3.43 1.92 29.13
N GLU A 107 -3.07 2.48 27.97
CA GLU A 107 -4.05 2.81 26.93
C GLU A 107 -4.61 1.53 26.31
N ILE A 108 -3.74 0.55 26.04
CA ILE A 108 -4.16 -0.79 25.58
C ILE A 108 -4.99 -1.49 26.66
N GLU A 109 -4.56 -1.44 27.93
CA GLU A 109 -5.30 -2.05 29.05
C GLU A 109 -6.69 -1.42 29.26
N SER A 110 -6.89 -0.18 28.82
CA SER A 110 -8.19 0.51 28.91
C SER A 110 -9.17 0.18 27.79
N LEU A 111 -8.75 -0.60 26.78
CA LEU A 111 -9.62 -0.96 25.67
C LEU A 111 -10.73 -1.91 26.15
N PRO A 112 -12.01 -1.61 25.85
CA PRO A 112 -13.11 -2.49 26.24
C PRO A 112 -13.08 -3.75 25.38
N ILE A 113 -12.80 -4.91 25.97
CA ILE A 113 -12.83 -6.21 25.29
C ILE A 113 -14.06 -6.99 25.76
N VAL A 114 -14.98 -7.26 24.83
CA VAL A 114 -16.19 -8.04 25.10
C VAL A 114 -15.82 -9.51 25.39
N ARG A 115 -16.50 -10.10 26.38
CA ARG A 115 -16.39 -11.53 26.72
C ARG A 115 -17.35 -12.33 25.83
N ALA A 116 -16.93 -12.61 24.60
CA ALA A 116 -17.72 -13.31 23.60
C ALA A 116 -17.79 -14.83 23.86
N THR A 117 -18.95 -15.44 23.60
CA THR A 117 -19.11 -16.91 23.64
C THR A 117 -18.36 -17.58 22.48
N PRO A 118 -18.10 -18.90 22.51
CA PRO A 118 -17.47 -19.60 21.39
C PRO A 118 -18.18 -19.36 20.04
N ASP A 119 -19.52 -19.39 20.02
CA ASP A 119 -20.32 -19.16 18.81
C ASP A 119 -20.19 -17.73 18.27
N GLN A 120 -20.01 -16.75 19.16
CA GLN A 120 -19.76 -15.36 18.77
C GLN A 120 -18.33 -15.16 18.25
N GLN A 121 -17.36 -15.89 18.81
CA GLN A 121 -15.96 -15.79 18.39
C GLN A 121 -15.72 -16.47 17.03
N GLY A 122 -16.37 -17.61 16.77
CA GLY A 122 -16.17 -18.44 15.58
C GLY A 122 -16.13 -17.66 14.27
N PRO A 123 -17.19 -16.90 13.92
CA PRO A 123 -17.23 -16.12 12.69
C PRO A 123 -16.06 -15.13 12.51
N ILE A 124 -15.64 -14.45 13.59
CA ILE A 124 -14.51 -13.52 13.55
C ILE A 124 -13.19 -14.28 13.39
N ILE A 125 -13.03 -15.43 14.07
CA ILE A 125 -11.83 -16.27 13.95
C ILE A 125 -11.63 -16.71 12.49
N SER A 126 -12.67 -17.22 11.84
CA SER A 126 -12.58 -17.74 10.47
C SER A 126 -12.23 -16.64 9.46
N LEU A 127 -12.79 -15.43 9.62
CA LEU A 127 -12.41 -14.27 8.81
C LEU A 127 -10.97 -13.80 9.10
N VAL A 128 -10.53 -13.84 10.36
CA VAL A 128 -9.15 -13.48 10.73
C VAL A 128 -8.14 -14.48 10.16
N ASP A 129 -8.44 -15.77 10.15
CA ASP A 129 -7.61 -16.77 9.49
C ASP A 129 -7.54 -16.52 7.98
N ALA A 130 -8.69 -16.28 7.34
CA ALA A 130 -8.76 -15.97 5.92
C ALA A 130 -7.95 -14.72 5.55
N ILE A 131 -8.12 -13.59 6.27
CA ILE A 131 -7.41 -12.35 5.94
C ILE A 131 -5.90 -12.47 6.17
N ILE A 132 -5.45 -13.25 7.17
CA ILE A 132 -4.02 -13.51 7.37
C ILE A 132 -3.45 -14.27 6.18
N HIS A 133 -4.14 -15.31 5.70
CA HIS A 133 -3.70 -16.07 4.54
C HIS A 133 -3.68 -15.21 3.27
N LYS A 134 -4.75 -14.45 3.01
CA LYS A 134 -4.84 -13.55 1.85
C LYS A 134 -3.78 -12.46 1.87
N LYS A 135 -3.49 -11.86 3.03
CA LYS A 135 -2.39 -10.89 3.15
C LYS A 135 -1.03 -11.52 2.86
N LYS A 136 -0.79 -12.77 3.27
CA LYS A 136 0.43 -13.51 2.90
C LYS A 136 0.54 -13.72 1.38
N GLU A 137 -0.55 -14.15 0.73
CA GLU A 137 -0.59 -14.32 -0.72
C GLU A 137 -0.35 -12.99 -1.46
N TYR A 138 -1.01 -11.91 -1.02
CA TYR A 138 -0.87 -10.58 -1.59
C TYR A 138 0.57 -10.06 -1.49
N HIS A 139 1.21 -10.20 -0.34
CA HIS A 139 2.60 -9.74 -0.13
C HIS A 139 3.66 -10.64 -0.78
N ALA A 140 3.31 -11.87 -1.17
CA ALA A 140 4.19 -12.74 -1.93
C ALA A 140 4.26 -12.37 -3.42
N ILE A 141 3.32 -11.56 -3.92
CA ILE A 141 3.28 -11.10 -5.30
C ILE A 141 4.14 -9.84 -5.43
N SER A 142 5.17 -9.88 -6.28
CA SER A 142 5.89 -8.66 -6.62
C SER A 142 5.01 -7.74 -7.47
N GLN A 143 5.00 -6.46 -7.11
CA GLN A 143 4.39 -5.40 -7.91
C GLN A 143 5.44 -4.55 -8.62
N ASN A 144 6.72 -4.95 -8.56
CA ASN A 144 7.79 -4.29 -9.28
C ASN A 144 8.02 -4.98 -10.63
N ILE A 145 7.81 -4.24 -11.72
CA ILE A 145 8.02 -4.72 -13.09
C ILE A 145 9.44 -5.25 -13.34
N GLU A 146 10.44 -4.73 -12.61
CA GLU A 146 11.84 -5.14 -12.72
C GLU A 146 12.09 -6.58 -12.23
N ASP A 147 11.19 -7.13 -11.41
CA ASP A 147 11.27 -8.54 -10.99
C ASP A 147 10.80 -9.51 -12.10
N TYR A 148 10.18 -8.97 -13.15
CA TYR A 148 9.68 -9.72 -14.31
C TYR A 148 10.47 -9.44 -15.59
N ILE A 149 11.16 -8.31 -15.68
CA ILE A 149 11.89 -7.86 -16.86
C ILE A 149 13.29 -7.39 -16.46
N ASP A 150 14.33 -8.03 -17.02
CA ASP A 150 15.72 -7.62 -16.82
C ASP A 150 16.09 -6.48 -17.77
N PHE A 151 15.81 -5.24 -17.36
CA PHE A 151 16.14 -4.05 -18.14
C PHE A 151 17.64 -3.83 -18.37
N LYS A 152 18.53 -4.50 -17.62
CA LYS A 152 19.97 -4.40 -17.86
C LYS A 152 20.40 -5.18 -19.09
N LYS A 153 19.65 -6.23 -19.44
CA LYS A 153 19.86 -7.02 -20.66
C LYS A 153 19.05 -6.51 -21.84
N ALA A 154 17.99 -5.74 -21.58
CA ALA A 154 17.17 -5.17 -22.63
C ALA A 154 17.96 -4.16 -23.48
N ASN A 155 17.80 -4.26 -24.80
CA ASN A 155 18.31 -3.25 -25.72
C ASN A 155 17.56 -1.92 -25.51
N LEU A 156 18.27 -0.80 -25.61
CA LEU A 156 17.68 0.54 -25.41
C LEU A 156 17.56 1.28 -26.73
N ILE A 157 16.33 1.44 -27.20
CA ILE A 157 16.00 2.21 -28.40
C ILE A 157 15.56 3.62 -28.04
N ARG A 158 15.58 4.51 -29.03
CA ARG A 158 15.02 5.85 -28.82
C ARG A 158 13.49 5.78 -28.78
N LEU A 159 12.87 6.73 -28.09
CA LEU A 159 11.43 6.76 -27.94
C LEU A 159 10.70 6.98 -29.29
N ASP A 160 11.28 7.79 -30.19
CA ASP A 160 10.75 7.96 -31.54
C ASP A 160 10.84 6.70 -32.41
N GLU A 161 11.88 5.87 -32.19
CA GLU A 161 11.98 4.54 -32.81
C GLU A 161 10.93 3.59 -32.25
N PHE A 162 10.69 3.62 -30.93
CA PHE A 162 9.63 2.83 -30.30
C PHE A 162 8.25 3.20 -30.88
N PHE A 163 7.95 4.49 -31.02
CA PHE A 163 6.67 4.95 -31.58
C PHE A 163 6.45 4.43 -33.00
N LYS A 164 7.47 4.42 -33.87
CA LYS A 164 7.35 3.86 -35.22
C LYS A 164 7.00 2.36 -35.24
N GLY A 165 7.42 1.63 -34.21
CA GLY A 165 7.09 0.20 -34.06
C GLY A 165 5.69 -0.03 -33.51
N ALA A 166 5.24 0.83 -32.59
CA ALA A 166 4.04 0.61 -31.78
C ALA A 166 2.80 1.42 -32.21
N LEU A 167 2.98 2.49 -33.01
CA LEU A 167 1.93 3.41 -33.43
C LEU A 167 1.94 3.62 -34.96
N ASP A 168 0.75 3.75 -35.53
CA ASP A 168 0.54 4.21 -36.90
C ASP A 168 0.23 5.71 -36.90
N ASP A 169 0.64 6.41 -37.96
CA ASP A 169 0.35 7.84 -38.21
C ASP A 169 0.63 8.75 -37.00
N PHE A 170 1.76 8.54 -36.31
CA PHE A 170 2.11 9.34 -35.15
C PHE A 170 2.44 10.79 -35.54
N GLU A 171 1.65 11.74 -35.05
CA GLU A 171 1.78 13.16 -35.32
C GLU A 171 2.27 13.93 -34.09
N VAL A 172 3.30 14.75 -34.29
CA VAL A 172 3.86 15.63 -33.27
C VAL A 172 3.25 17.02 -33.41
N VAL A 173 2.85 17.63 -32.29
CA VAL A 173 2.36 19.01 -32.26
C VAL A 173 3.41 19.94 -32.86
N SER A 174 3.03 20.67 -33.92
CA SER A 174 3.96 21.43 -34.77
C SER A 174 4.79 22.46 -33.99
N SER A 175 4.20 23.11 -33.00
CA SER A 175 4.87 24.11 -32.15
C SER A 175 6.07 23.53 -31.38
N LEU A 176 6.04 22.24 -31.03
CA LEU A 176 7.10 21.58 -30.26
C LEU A 176 8.36 21.30 -31.09
N LYS A 177 8.25 21.39 -32.42
CA LYS A 177 9.41 21.30 -33.32
C LYS A 177 10.28 22.55 -33.32
N ALA A 178 9.81 23.65 -32.72
CA ALA A 178 10.55 24.91 -32.59
C ALA A 178 10.68 25.41 -31.14
N LYS A 179 9.91 24.84 -30.19
CA LYS A 179 9.93 25.22 -28.77
C LYS A 179 11.09 24.56 -28.03
N HIS A 180 11.89 25.33 -27.30
CA HIS A 180 13.14 24.88 -26.65
C HIS A 180 13.05 24.76 -25.12
N ASP A 181 11.85 24.98 -24.56
CA ASP A 181 11.64 24.95 -23.10
C ASP A 181 11.93 23.57 -22.50
N ASN A 182 12.06 23.54 -21.18
CA ASN A 182 12.23 22.32 -20.42
C ASN A 182 10.88 21.81 -19.92
N PHE A 183 10.80 20.50 -19.71
CA PHE A 183 9.68 19.83 -19.05
C PHE A 183 10.21 18.89 -17.96
N ASP A 184 9.33 18.46 -17.07
CA ASP A 184 9.67 17.76 -15.82
C ASP A 184 9.00 16.39 -15.68
N ALA A 185 8.04 16.09 -16.56
CA ALA A 185 7.35 14.81 -16.60
C ALA A 185 6.95 14.45 -18.04
N LEU A 186 6.77 13.17 -18.29
CA LEU A 186 6.21 12.65 -19.52
C LEU A 186 5.20 11.56 -19.14
N ARG A 187 4.08 11.48 -19.84
CA ARG A 187 3.11 10.39 -19.71
C ARG A 187 2.57 9.98 -21.08
N LEU A 188 2.00 8.79 -21.13
CA LEU A 188 1.29 8.28 -22.29
C LEU A 188 -0.11 7.84 -21.83
N ARG A 189 -1.15 8.48 -22.36
CA ARG A 189 -2.55 8.09 -22.15
C ARG A 189 -3.04 7.24 -23.31
N ILE A 190 -3.94 6.32 -23.02
CA ILE A 190 -4.59 5.46 -24.01
C ILE A 190 -6.08 5.85 -24.01
N GLU A 191 -6.56 6.35 -25.14
CA GLU A 191 -7.96 6.74 -25.33
C GLU A 191 -8.51 6.02 -26.56
N GLY A 192 -9.37 5.01 -26.32
CA GLY A 192 -9.89 4.16 -27.39
C GLY A 192 -8.77 3.42 -28.13
N ASP A 193 -8.59 3.71 -29.41
CA ASP A 193 -7.54 3.17 -30.27
C ASP A 193 -6.36 4.13 -30.49
N ARG A 194 -6.26 5.22 -29.71
CA ARG A 194 -5.18 6.21 -29.83
C ARG A 194 -4.30 6.27 -28.58
N ALA A 195 -3.02 6.49 -28.82
CA ALA A 195 -2.03 6.78 -27.80
C ALA A 195 -1.70 8.27 -27.84
N ILE A 196 -1.83 8.94 -26.70
CA ILE A 196 -1.63 10.38 -26.54
C ILE A 196 -0.41 10.58 -25.64
N VAL A 197 0.63 11.21 -26.16
CA VAL A 197 1.87 11.51 -25.45
C VAL A 197 1.79 12.94 -24.94
N GLU A 198 2.03 13.15 -23.65
CA GLU A 198 1.96 14.46 -23.01
C GLU A 198 3.20 14.74 -22.19
N TYR A 199 3.68 15.98 -22.24
CA TYR A 199 4.77 16.46 -21.38
C TYR A 199 4.21 17.36 -20.27
N GLY A 200 4.79 17.24 -19.08
CA GLY A 200 4.35 17.95 -17.88
C GLY A 200 5.36 19.02 -17.45
N ILE A 201 4.88 20.21 -17.12
CA ILE A 201 5.67 21.28 -16.48
C ILE A 201 5.31 21.32 -15.00
N ARG A 202 6.33 21.30 -14.13
CA ARG A 202 6.10 21.27 -12.68
C ARG A 202 6.18 22.68 -12.07
N ARG A 203 5.15 23.07 -11.31
CA ARG A 203 5.11 24.30 -10.50
C ARG A 203 4.84 23.99 -9.04
N LYS A 204 5.12 24.92 -8.12
CA LYS A 204 4.79 24.71 -6.70
C LYS A 204 3.28 24.94 -6.51
N ALA A 205 2.64 24.12 -5.68
CA ALA A 205 1.22 24.27 -5.40
C ALA A 205 0.88 25.59 -4.69
N GLU A 206 1.83 26.15 -3.94
CA GLU A 206 1.72 27.47 -3.29
C GLU A 206 1.58 28.63 -4.29
N ASP A 207 1.92 28.41 -5.56
CA ASP A 207 1.85 29.44 -6.62
C ASP A 207 0.42 29.55 -7.23
N TYR A 208 -0.54 28.75 -6.78
CA TYR A 208 -1.93 28.75 -7.25
C TYR A 208 -2.87 29.24 -6.13
N GLU A 209 -3.80 30.13 -6.48
CA GLU A 209 -4.86 30.58 -5.55
C GLU A 209 -5.92 29.50 -5.34
N GLU A 210 -6.26 28.77 -6.40
CA GLU A 210 -7.19 27.63 -6.40
C GLU A 210 -6.69 26.60 -7.43
N ILE A 211 -6.75 25.31 -7.10
CA ILE A 211 -6.31 24.23 -7.99
C ILE A 211 -7.52 23.35 -8.27
N GLU A 212 -8.00 23.39 -9.51
CA GLU A 212 -8.94 22.39 -10.01
C GLU A 212 -8.12 21.23 -10.59
N GLU A 213 -8.22 20.05 -9.97
CA GLU A 213 -7.66 18.83 -10.56
C GLU A 213 -8.54 18.39 -11.73
N ASP A 214 -7.95 18.37 -12.92
CA ASP A 214 -8.58 17.93 -14.15
C ASP A 214 -7.61 17.11 -15.01
N GLU A 215 -7.96 16.85 -16.28
CA GLU A 215 -7.09 16.09 -17.17
C GLU A 215 -5.75 16.79 -17.46
N GLN A 216 -5.71 18.12 -17.39
CA GLN A 216 -4.54 18.95 -17.70
C GLN A 216 -3.72 19.28 -16.45
N THR A 217 -4.28 19.11 -15.25
CA THR A 217 -3.71 19.64 -14.02
C THR A 217 -3.72 18.58 -12.93
N GLU A 218 -2.54 18.09 -12.54
CA GLU A 218 -2.39 17.00 -11.56
C GLU A 218 -1.58 17.45 -10.34
N VAL A 219 -2.14 17.31 -9.13
CA VAL A 219 -1.41 17.59 -7.88
C VAL A 219 -0.55 16.40 -7.47
N ARG A 220 0.76 16.62 -7.38
CA ARG A 220 1.75 15.65 -6.90
C ARG A 220 2.45 16.16 -5.65
N GLY A 221 1.76 16.03 -4.52
CA GLY A 221 2.27 16.43 -3.20
C GLY A 221 2.36 17.96 -3.09
N LYS A 222 3.57 18.52 -3.11
CA LYS A 222 3.78 19.98 -3.03
C LYS A 222 3.81 20.68 -4.40
N TYR A 223 3.58 19.93 -5.46
CA TYR A 223 3.74 20.41 -6.83
C TYR A 223 2.47 20.17 -7.62
N VAL A 224 2.22 21.04 -8.59
CA VAL A 224 1.22 20.89 -9.63
C VAL A 224 1.95 20.58 -10.94
N VAL A 225 1.46 19.59 -11.68
CA VAL A 225 1.96 19.24 -13.02
C VAL A 225 0.92 19.68 -14.04
N GLU A 226 1.31 20.61 -14.91
CA GLU A 226 0.52 21.05 -16.06
C GLU A 226 0.90 20.19 -17.26
N TRP A 227 -0.06 19.41 -17.77
CA TRP A 227 0.10 18.49 -18.88
C TRP A 227 -0.23 19.15 -20.21
N HIS A 228 0.63 18.92 -21.20
CA HIS A 228 0.49 19.46 -22.54
C HIS A 228 0.70 18.38 -23.59
N LEU A 229 -0.14 18.38 -24.62
CA LEU A 229 -0.03 17.45 -25.74
C LEU A 229 1.32 17.56 -26.44
N ALA A 230 2.01 16.43 -26.57
CA ALA A 230 3.25 16.29 -27.32
C ALA A 230 3.01 15.73 -28.73
N GLY A 231 2.12 14.75 -28.81
CA GLY A 231 1.73 14.10 -30.05
C GLY A 231 0.78 12.94 -29.80
N GLU A 232 0.18 12.43 -30.85
CA GLU A 232 -0.74 11.30 -30.79
C GLU A 232 -0.58 10.40 -32.00
N GLY A 233 -0.94 9.12 -31.86
CA GLY A 233 -0.92 8.16 -32.96
C GLY A 233 -1.93 7.06 -32.74
N LYS A 234 -2.28 6.35 -33.81
CA LYS A 234 -3.16 5.19 -33.72
C LYS A 234 -2.39 3.99 -33.18
N ILE A 235 -2.99 3.23 -32.27
CA ILE A 235 -2.34 2.09 -31.63
C ILE A 235 -2.24 0.93 -32.62
N LYS A 236 -1.00 0.51 -32.91
CA LYS A 236 -0.69 -0.66 -33.73
C LYS A 236 -0.41 -1.90 -32.86
N ASP A 237 0.38 -1.73 -31.79
CA ASP A 237 0.62 -2.77 -30.79
C ASP A 237 0.20 -2.28 -29.40
N LYS A 238 -0.97 -2.74 -28.95
CA LYS A 238 -1.55 -2.34 -27.67
C LYS A 238 -0.66 -2.69 -26.48
N LEU A 239 -0.07 -3.89 -26.47
CA LEU A 239 0.78 -4.33 -25.35
C LEU A 239 2.06 -3.51 -25.28
N ALA A 240 2.65 -3.18 -26.43
CA ALA A 240 3.83 -2.32 -26.48
C ALA A 240 3.53 -0.92 -25.92
N VAL A 241 2.37 -0.36 -26.27
CA VAL A 241 1.93 0.96 -25.78
C VAL A 241 1.63 0.93 -24.27
N GLU A 242 0.97 -0.10 -23.77
CA GLU A 242 0.70 -0.29 -22.33
C GLU A 242 2.01 -0.43 -21.53
N PHE A 243 2.95 -1.22 -22.04
CA PHE A 243 4.31 -1.32 -21.49
C PHE A 243 4.99 0.05 -21.46
N LEU A 244 4.96 0.77 -22.58
CA LEU A 244 5.61 2.07 -22.69
C LEU A 244 5.03 3.10 -21.71
N ALA A 245 3.70 3.13 -21.54
CA ALA A 245 3.05 4.01 -20.57
C ALA A 245 3.60 3.80 -19.15
N LYS A 246 3.79 2.54 -18.73
CA LYS A 246 4.38 2.21 -17.42
C LYS A 246 5.84 2.62 -17.29
N MET A 247 6.61 2.52 -18.37
CA MET A 247 8.03 2.86 -18.35
C MET A 247 8.26 4.37 -18.32
N ILE A 248 7.52 5.11 -19.15
CA ILE A 248 7.69 6.56 -19.30
C ILE A 248 7.29 7.30 -18.02
N GLU A 249 6.22 6.89 -17.34
CA GLU A 249 5.78 7.53 -16.08
C GLU A 249 6.86 7.53 -14.99
N LYS A 250 7.77 6.53 -15.01
CA LYS A 250 8.87 6.41 -14.07
C LYS A 250 10.11 7.20 -14.46
N GLU A 251 10.23 7.60 -15.74
CA GLU A 251 11.41 8.32 -16.22
C GLU A 251 11.38 9.77 -15.72
N LYS A 252 12.54 10.24 -15.24
CA LYS A 252 12.73 11.59 -14.70
C LYS A 252 13.95 12.28 -15.30
N ARG A 253 14.75 11.57 -16.10
CA ARG A 253 15.99 12.03 -16.70
C ARG A 253 15.69 12.56 -18.10
N PHE A 254 15.26 13.82 -18.14
CA PHE A 254 15.04 14.54 -19.39
C PHE A 254 16.22 15.48 -19.66
N SER A 255 16.60 15.61 -20.93
CA SER A 255 17.63 16.56 -21.33
C SER A 255 17.17 18.00 -21.06
N LYS A 256 18.03 18.81 -20.43
CA LYS A 256 17.78 20.23 -20.16
C LYS A 256 18.56 21.16 -21.10
N ALA A 257 19.13 20.61 -22.19
CA ALA A 257 19.91 21.35 -23.16
C ALA A 257 19.05 22.39 -23.89
N LYS A 258 19.47 23.67 -23.88
CA LYS A 258 18.75 24.78 -24.54
C LYS A 258 18.83 24.73 -26.06
N SER A 259 19.79 23.99 -26.63
CA SER A 259 19.94 23.80 -28.07
C SER A 259 18.96 22.79 -28.66
N LYS A 260 18.21 22.05 -27.82
CA LYS A 260 17.27 21.03 -28.25
C LYS A 260 15.83 21.50 -28.07
N THR A 261 14.98 21.13 -29.02
CA THR A 261 13.54 21.35 -28.91
C THR A 261 12.90 20.39 -27.91
N ILE A 262 11.69 20.68 -27.44
CA ILE A 262 10.92 19.78 -26.58
C ILE A 262 10.79 18.41 -27.25
N TRP A 263 10.42 18.38 -28.53
CA TRP A 263 10.29 17.11 -29.24
C TRP A 263 11.62 16.35 -29.33
N GLN A 264 12.73 17.01 -29.63
CA GLN A 264 14.05 16.34 -29.67
C GLN A 264 14.41 15.72 -28.31
N LYS A 265 14.13 16.44 -27.22
CA LYS A 265 14.35 15.94 -25.85
C LYS A 265 13.48 14.71 -25.55
N ILE A 266 12.24 14.67 -26.04
CA ILE A 266 11.32 13.52 -25.90
C ILE A 266 11.78 12.34 -26.76
N ALA A 267 12.02 12.58 -28.05
CA ALA A 267 12.39 11.57 -29.04
C ALA A 267 13.67 10.80 -28.65
N GLU A 268 14.65 11.48 -28.05
CA GLU A 268 15.93 10.87 -27.67
C GLU A 268 15.88 10.05 -26.37
N ILE A 269 14.75 10.04 -25.63
CA ILE A 269 14.63 9.25 -24.41
C ILE A 269 14.89 7.79 -24.73
N LYS A 270 15.73 7.15 -23.92
CA LYS A 270 16.07 5.74 -24.07
C LYS A 270 15.10 4.88 -23.29
N VAL A 271 14.38 4.02 -24.02
CA VAL A 271 13.41 3.07 -23.45
C VAL A 271 13.79 1.64 -23.84
N PRO A 272 13.46 0.64 -23.01
CA PRO A 272 13.66 -0.76 -23.39
C PRO A 272 12.87 -1.09 -24.64
N GLU A 273 13.52 -1.75 -25.59
CA GLU A 273 12.87 -2.30 -26.77
C GLU A 273 11.84 -3.37 -26.37
N PHE A 274 10.67 -3.35 -27.01
CA PHE A 274 9.60 -4.31 -26.73
C PHE A 274 9.80 -5.63 -27.47
N THR A 275 10.86 -6.35 -27.11
CA THR A 275 11.18 -7.67 -27.67
C THR A 275 10.22 -8.76 -27.19
N SER A 276 10.26 -9.95 -27.79
CA SER A 276 9.47 -11.10 -27.34
C SER A 276 9.71 -11.47 -25.87
N GLU A 277 10.96 -11.35 -25.40
CA GLU A 277 11.32 -11.62 -23.99
C GLU A 277 10.72 -10.57 -23.05
N VAL A 278 10.81 -9.29 -23.42
CA VAL A 278 10.21 -8.17 -22.67
C VAL A 278 8.69 -8.31 -22.64
N LYS A 279 8.08 -8.69 -23.76
CA LYS A 279 6.64 -8.97 -23.86
C LYS A 279 6.21 -10.11 -22.93
N GLU A 280 6.94 -11.22 -22.90
CA GLU A 280 6.62 -12.34 -21.99
C GLU A 280 6.73 -11.91 -20.51
N GLY A 281 7.78 -11.18 -20.16
CA GLY A 281 7.95 -10.62 -18.82
C GLY A 281 6.83 -9.64 -18.45
N PHE A 282 6.44 -8.76 -19.37
CA PHE A 282 5.36 -7.81 -19.16
C PHE A 282 4.00 -8.49 -18.95
N LEU A 283 3.67 -9.52 -19.74
CA LEU A 283 2.44 -10.30 -19.55
C LEU A 283 2.39 -11.00 -18.17
N LYS A 284 3.53 -11.52 -17.68
CA LYS A 284 3.63 -12.08 -16.32
C LYS A 284 3.41 -11.01 -15.25
N TYR A 285 3.98 -9.82 -15.46
CA TYR A 285 3.77 -8.67 -14.59
C TYR A 285 2.29 -8.25 -14.54
N GLU A 286 1.64 -8.09 -15.69
CA GLU A 286 0.21 -7.72 -15.74
C GLU A 286 -0.68 -8.74 -15.04
N SER A 287 -0.43 -10.03 -15.27
CA SER A 287 -1.12 -11.12 -14.58
C SER A 287 -0.93 -11.05 -13.05
N ALA A 288 0.29 -10.74 -12.60
CA ALA A 288 0.60 -10.56 -11.19
C ALA A 288 -0.14 -9.35 -10.59
N ILE A 289 -0.16 -8.21 -11.29
CA ILE A 289 -0.88 -7.00 -10.86
C ILE A 289 -2.39 -7.26 -10.77
N GLU A 290 -2.97 -7.93 -11.76
CA GLU A 290 -4.40 -8.27 -11.74
C GLU A 290 -4.74 -9.23 -10.59
N LYS A 291 -3.88 -10.22 -10.32
CA LYS A 291 -4.01 -11.11 -9.16
C LYS A 291 -3.91 -10.32 -7.85
N ALA A 292 -2.96 -9.41 -7.73
CA ALA A 292 -2.80 -8.58 -6.54
C ALA A 292 -4.02 -7.67 -6.30
N LYS A 293 -4.59 -7.10 -7.37
CA LYS A 293 -5.81 -6.29 -7.31
C LYS A 293 -6.99 -7.09 -6.76
N LYS A 294 -7.26 -8.28 -7.32
CA LYS A 294 -8.31 -9.19 -6.85
C LYS A 294 -8.14 -9.57 -5.38
N LEU A 295 -6.91 -9.92 -4.98
CA LEU A 295 -6.60 -10.21 -3.57
C LEU A 295 -6.82 -8.99 -2.67
N GLY A 296 -6.48 -7.78 -3.13
CA GLY A 296 -6.74 -6.54 -2.39
C GLY A 296 -8.23 -6.28 -2.15
N GLU A 297 -9.07 -6.55 -3.16
CA GLU A 297 -10.53 -6.46 -3.06
C GLU A 297 -11.10 -7.51 -2.07
N GLU A 298 -10.61 -8.76 -2.15
CA GLU A 298 -10.98 -9.81 -1.19
C GLU A 298 -10.57 -9.47 0.25
N ILE A 299 -9.33 -9.01 0.44
CA ILE A 299 -8.82 -8.57 1.75
C ILE A 299 -9.71 -7.47 2.31
N THR A 300 -10.05 -6.47 1.48
CA THR A 300 -10.93 -5.38 1.90
C THR A 300 -12.29 -5.94 2.33
N LYS A 301 -12.91 -6.80 1.52
CA LYS A 301 -14.21 -7.41 1.85
C LYS A 301 -14.19 -8.16 3.19
N ILE A 302 -13.14 -8.94 3.46
CA ILE A 302 -12.98 -9.68 4.72
C ILE A 302 -12.77 -8.72 5.90
N ASP A 303 -11.92 -7.70 5.73
CA ASP A 303 -11.64 -6.67 6.75
C ASP A 303 -12.93 -5.95 7.17
N ARG A 304 -13.75 -5.55 6.19
CA ARG A 304 -15.06 -4.91 6.43
C ARG A 304 -16.07 -5.85 7.08
N ALA A 305 -16.04 -7.15 6.75
CA ALA A 305 -16.88 -8.13 7.42
C ALA A 305 -16.49 -8.32 8.90
N ILE A 306 -15.19 -8.30 9.22
CA ILE A 306 -14.71 -8.31 10.61
C ILE A 306 -15.23 -7.08 11.36
N ASP A 307 -15.08 -5.88 10.77
CA ASP A 307 -15.60 -4.65 11.39
C ASP A 307 -17.10 -4.74 11.67
N ARG A 308 -17.89 -5.22 10.70
CA ARG A 308 -19.34 -5.41 10.88
C ARG A 308 -19.65 -6.32 12.07
N LEU A 309 -19.02 -7.50 12.13
CA LEU A 309 -19.26 -8.44 13.23
C LEU A 309 -18.79 -7.90 14.58
N VAL A 310 -17.75 -7.07 14.60
CA VAL A 310 -17.32 -6.39 15.83
C VAL A 310 -18.33 -5.32 16.25
N TYR A 311 -18.90 -4.54 15.34
CA TYR A 311 -19.98 -3.60 15.69
C TYR A 311 -21.19 -4.33 16.28
N ASP A 312 -21.61 -5.43 15.65
CA ASP A 312 -22.72 -6.25 16.14
C ASP A 312 -22.41 -6.85 17.53
N LEU A 313 -21.17 -7.29 17.76
CA LEU A 313 -20.74 -7.84 19.04
C LEU A 313 -20.79 -6.81 20.18
N TYR A 314 -20.56 -5.53 19.88
CA TYR A 314 -20.62 -4.43 20.82
C TYR A 314 -22.00 -3.76 20.88
N GLY A 315 -22.96 -4.22 20.06
CA GLY A 315 -24.34 -3.75 20.07
C GLY A 315 -24.54 -2.34 19.50
N LEU A 316 -23.69 -1.91 18.56
CA LEU A 316 -23.81 -0.58 17.96
C LEU A 316 -24.99 -0.51 16.98
N THR A 317 -25.67 0.63 16.99
CA THR A 317 -26.68 1.01 15.99
C THR A 317 -26.03 1.51 14.70
N GLU A 318 -26.77 1.53 13.58
CA GLU A 318 -26.23 2.03 12.30
C GLU A 318 -25.76 3.49 12.39
N ASP A 319 -26.43 4.34 13.17
CA ASP A 319 -26.02 5.74 13.33
C ASP A 319 -24.73 5.87 14.14
N GLU A 320 -24.53 5.04 15.17
CA GLU A 320 -23.26 4.97 15.90
C GLU A 320 -22.12 4.42 15.02
N ILE A 321 -22.41 3.42 14.18
CA ILE A 321 -21.44 2.89 13.22
C ILE A 321 -21.00 3.99 12.26
N LYS A 322 -21.92 4.81 11.74
CA LYS A 322 -21.56 5.95 10.87
C LYS A 322 -20.63 6.94 11.56
N VAL A 323 -20.82 7.21 12.86
CA VAL A 323 -19.93 8.08 13.63
C VAL A 323 -18.52 7.50 13.71
N VAL A 324 -18.39 6.20 14.01
CA VAL A 324 -17.09 5.50 14.05
C VAL A 324 -16.42 5.56 12.68
N GLU A 325 -17.14 5.16 11.64
CA GLU A 325 -16.64 5.04 10.28
C GLU A 325 -16.20 6.40 9.70
N ARG A 326 -16.98 7.46 9.94
CA ARG A 326 -16.64 8.83 9.53
C ARG A 326 -15.35 9.31 10.20
N SER A 327 -15.19 9.01 11.49
CA SER A 327 -13.98 9.38 12.23
C SER A 327 -12.73 8.61 11.77
N VAL A 328 -12.87 7.34 11.41
CA VAL A 328 -11.73 6.51 10.97
C VAL A 328 -11.30 6.86 9.54
N TRP A 329 -12.26 7.05 8.61
CA TRP A 329 -11.98 7.19 7.18
C TRP A 329 -11.92 8.62 6.67
N GLY A 330 -12.52 9.59 7.36
CA GLY A 330 -12.56 11.00 6.93
C GLY A 330 -13.15 11.13 5.52
N GLU A 331 -12.39 11.69 4.59
CA GLU A 331 -12.78 11.88 3.18
C GLU A 331 -13.16 10.58 2.46
N LYS A 332 -12.64 9.43 2.91
CA LYS A 332 -12.97 8.11 2.34
C LYS A 332 -14.23 7.47 2.92
N PHE A 333 -14.97 8.19 3.76
CA PHE A 333 -16.14 7.66 4.46
C PHE A 333 -17.16 7.03 3.50
N GLU A 334 -17.62 7.75 2.48
CA GLU A 334 -18.65 7.24 1.56
C GLU A 334 -18.17 5.97 0.83
N GLU A 335 -16.93 6.00 0.31
CA GLU A 335 -16.31 4.85 -0.36
C GLU A 335 -16.25 3.62 0.56
N MET A 336 -15.74 3.78 1.78
CA MET A 336 -15.48 2.66 2.69
C MET A 336 -16.71 2.19 3.47
N TYR A 337 -17.67 3.08 3.70
CA TYR A 337 -18.96 2.74 4.30
C TYR A 337 -19.81 1.95 3.31
N SER A 338 -19.79 2.28 2.02
CA SER A 338 -20.48 1.48 0.97
C SER A 338 -20.01 0.03 0.89
N LYS A 339 -18.76 -0.25 1.32
CA LYS A 339 -18.16 -1.59 1.36
C LYS A 339 -18.45 -2.36 2.66
N LEU A 340 -19.11 -1.74 3.64
CA LEU A 340 -19.45 -2.38 4.91
C LEU A 340 -20.66 -3.32 4.69
N PRO A 341 -20.51 -4.65 4.81
CA PRO A 341 -21.60 -5.58 4.54
C PRO A 341 -22.67 -5.52 5.64
N SER A 342 -23.85 -6.09 5.37
CA SER A 342 -24.81 -6.41 6.43
C SER A 342 -24.29 -7.52 7.34
N ARG A 343 -24.84 -7.63 8.56
CA ARG A 343 -24.53 -8.72 9.50
C ARG A 343 -24.69 -10.09 8.86
N GLU A 344 -25.80 -10.33 8.16
CA GLU A 344 -26.08 -11.61 7.51
C GLU A 344 -25.04 -11.93 6.42
N SER A 345 -24.67 -10.93 5.61
CA SER A 345 -23.64 -11.08 4.58
C SER A 345 -22.27 -11.39 5.19
N ALA A 346 -21.92 -10.75 6.31
CA ALA A 346 -20.68 -11.00 7.03
C ALA A 346 -20.63 -12.43 7.62
N LEU A 347 -21.72 -12.88 8.24
CA LEU A 347 -21.85 -14.26 8.75
C LEU A 347 -21.83 -15.30 7.62
N LYS A 348 -22.44 -15.00 6.47
CA LYS A 348 -22.37 -15.88 5.30
C LYS A 348 -20.94 -15.98 4.78
N LEU A 349 -20.22 -14.85 4.75
CA LEU A 349 -18.82 -14.83 4.34
C LEU A 349 -17.93 -15.62 5.31
N SER A 350 -18.15 -15.51 6.63
CA SER A 350 -17.35 -16.28 7.60
C SER A 350 -17.50 -17.79 7.38
N LYS A 351 -18.72 -18.24 7.08
CA LYS A 351 -19.01 -19.65 6.77
C LYS A 351 -18.33 -20.17 5.50
N VAL A 352 -18.00 -19.29 4.55
CA VAL A 352 -17.21 -19.68 3.36
C VAL A 352 -15.79 -20.10 3.75
N TYR A 353 -15.28 -19.55 4.86
CA TYR A 353 -13.95 -19.83 5.40
C TYR A 353 -13.99 -20.74 6.64
N ASP A 354 -15.17 -21.24 7.03
CA ASP A 354 -15.29 -22.33 8.00
C ASP A 354 -14.94 -23.64 7.28
N GLY A 355 -13.65 -24.01 7.29
CA GLY A 355 -13.13 -25.21 6.64
C GLY A 355 -11.73 -25.55 7.09
#